data_AF-A0A2E6HVE4-F1
#
_entry.id   AF-A0A2E6HVE4-F1
#
_cell.length_a   1.000
_cell.length_b   1.000
_cell.length_c   1.000
_cell.angle_alpha   90.00
_cell.angle_beta   90.00
_cell.angle_gamma   90.00
#
_symmetry.space_group_name_H-M   'P 1'
#
loop_
_entity.id
_entity.type
_entity.pdbx_description
1 polymer ?
#
loop_
_entity_poly.entity_id
_entity_poly.type
_entity_poly.pdbx_seq_one_letter_code
_entity_poly.pdbx_strand_id
1 'polypeptide(L)'
;QSESYDQTFKRLLEVKLLVLDDLGAHRSSDWAEEKIYQLINHRYTTRAWTIITMNGKPSDLEDRIASRLTFTELSEVYKVEAPDFRTLRPTS
;
A
#
# COMPACT_ATOMS: atom_id res chain seq x y z
N GLN A 1 5.47 -17.36 20.20
CA GLN A 1 6.81 -17.07 19.65
C GLN A 1 6.70 -15.78 18.87
N SER A 2 7.59 -14.80 19.09
CA SER A 2 7.66 -13.61 18.24
C SER A 2 8.31 -13.98 16.92
N GLU A 3 7.57 -13.87 15.82
CA GLU A 3 8.11 -14.00 14.48
C GLU A 3 9.18 -12.93 14.25
N SER A 4 10.31 -13.30 13.63
CA SER A 4 11.35 -12.32 13.29
C SER A 4 10.82 -11.32 12.25
N TYR A 5 11.37 -10.11 12.24
CA TYR A 5 11.10 -9.13 11.19
C TYR A 5 11.27 -9.75 9.78
N ASP A 6 12.36 -10.49 9.56
CA ASP A 6 12.66 -11.08 8.25
C ASP A 6 11.65 -12.15 7.85
N GLN A 7 11.15 -12.93 8.82
CA GLN A 7 10.12 -13.94 8.57
C GLN A 7 8.79 -13.27 8.20
N THR A 8 8.42 -12.23 8.95
CA THR A 8 7.22 -11.44 8.67
C THR A 8 7.32 -10.78 7.30
N PHE A 9 8.46 -10.16 6.98
CA PHE A 9 8.68 -9.49 5.70
C PHE A 9 8.62 -10.48 4.54
N LYS A 10 9.27 -11.65 4.65
CA LYS A 10 9.15 -12.73 3.65
C LYS A 10 7.70 -13.16 3.45
N ARG A 11 6.94 -13.30 4.53
CA ARG A 11 5.51 -13.63 4.44
C ARG A 11 4.76 -12.57 3.63
N LEU A 12 5.00 -11.28 3.87
CA LEU A 12 4.37 -10.19 3.12
C LEU A 12 4.72 -10.21 1.62
N LEU A 13 5.94 -10.63 1.26
CA LEU A 13 6.34 -10.82 -0.13
C LEU A 13 5.54 -11.96 -0.80
N GLU A 14 5.30 -13.05 -0.08
CA GLU A 14 4.79 -14.31 -0.65
C GLU A 14 3.28 -14.53 -0.48
N VAL A 15 2.59 -13.76 0.38
CA VAL A 15 1.13 -13.94 0.56
C VAL A 15 0.37 -13.77 -0.75
N LYS A 16 -0.67 -14.60 -0.95
CA LYS A 16 -1.50 -14.57 -2.17
C LYS A 16 -2.17 -13.22 -2.40
N LEU A 17 -2.70 -12.62 -1.34
CA LEU A 17 -3.31 -11.29 -1.34
C LEU A 17 -2.74 -10.50 -0.18
N LEU A 18 -2.29 -9.28 -0.46
CA LEU A 18 -1.84 -8.32 0.54
C LEU A 18 -2.72 -7.08 0.49
N VAL A 19 -3.17 -6.63 1.66
CA VAL A 19 -3.84 -5.33 1.82
C VAL A 19 -2.90 -4.41 2.59
N LEU A 20 -2.48 -3.32 1.96
CA LEU A 20 -1.68 -2.26 2.59
C LEU A 20 -2.60 -1.09 2.90
N ASP A 21 -2.78 -0.83 4.18
CA ASP A 21 -3.62 0.27 4.64
C ASP A 21 -2.82 1.58 4.78
N ASP A 22 -3.45 2.68 4.39
CA ASP A 22 -3.01 4.07 4.59
C ASP A 22 -1.57 4.38 4.16
N LEU A 23 -1.21 3.96 2.94
CA LEU A 23 0.11 4.21 2.38
C LEU A 23 0.33 5.71 2.13
N GLY A 24 1.42 6.24 2.68
CA GLY A 24 1.81 7.65 2.53
C GLY A 24 1.31 8.60 3.63
N ALA A 25 0.60 8.11 4.65
CA ALA A 25 0.11 8.94 5.75
C ALA A 25 1.20 9.55 6.65
N HIS A 26 2.43 9.02 6.62
CA HIS A 26 3.53 9.49 7.47
C HIS A 26 4.85 9.50 6.71
N ARG A 27 5.70 10.51 6.98
CA ARG A 27 7.11 10.47 6.59
C ARG A 27 7.77 9.30 7.32
N SER A 28 8.09 8.28 6.54
CA SER A 28 8.73 7.06 7.02
C SER A 28 10.24 7.31 7.09
N SER A 29 10.97 6.59 7.94
CA SER A 29 12.44 6.63 7.86
C SER A 29 12.91 6.12 6.50
N ASP A 30 14.12 6.49 6.06
CA ASP A 30 14.71 5.99 4.79
C ASP A 30 14.66 4.46 4.70
N TRP A 31 14.87 3.78 5.84
CA TRP A 31 14.75 2.33 5.91
C TRP A 31 13.33 1.84 5.64
N ALA A 32 12.31 2.50 6.18
CA ALA A 32 10.92 2.11 5.98
C ALA A 32 10.47 2.40 4.53
N GLU A 33 10.88 3.52 3.93
CA GLU A 33 10.64 3.79 2.50
C GLU A 33 11.29 2.72 1.61
N GLU A 34 12.54 2.34 1.90
CA GLU A 34 13.23 1.29 1.18
C GLU A 34 12.53 -0.08 1.32
N LYS A 35 11.96 -0.38 2.50
CA LYS A 35 11.19 -1.62 2.71
C LYS A 35 9.85 -1.63 1.99
N ILE A 36 9.15 -0.49 1.94
CA ILE A 36 7.94 -0.32 1.14
C ILE A 36 8.26 -0.51 -0.34
N TYR A 37 9.34 0.11 -0.82
CA TYR A 37 9.78 -0.06 -2.20
C TYR A 37 10.10 -1.53 -2.52
N GLN A 38 10.88 -2.22 -1.67
CA GLN A 38 11.19 -3.63 -1.85
C GLN A 38 9.92 -4.50 -1.94
N LEU A 39 8.96 -4.25 -1.05
CA LEU A 39 7.68 -4.96 -1.01
C LEU A 39 6.84 -4.72 -2.28
N ILE A 40 6.60 -3.46 -2.63
CA ILE A 40 5.80 -3.10 -3.81
C ILE A 40 6.48 -3.60 -5.08
N ASN A 41 7.79 -3.41 -5.21
CA ASN A 41 8.54 -3.86 -6.38
C ASN A 41 8.48 -5.38 -6.55
N HIS A 42 8.67 -6.16 -5.47
CA HIS A 42 8.61 -7.62 -5.55
C HIS A 42 7.22 -8.12 -5.94
N ARG A 43 6.16 -7.55 -5.35
CA ARG A 43 4.78 -7.96 -5.66
C ARG A 43 4.37 -7.52 -7.07
N TYR A 44 4.85 -6.36 -7.52
CA TYR A 44 4.69 -5.89 -8.90
C TYR A 44 5.34 -6.84 -9.90
N THR A 45 6.61 -7.23 -9.69
CA THR A 45 7.33 -8.12 -10.63
C THR A 45 6.79 -9.54 -10.64
N THR A 46 6.29 -10.03 -9.50
CA THR A 46 5.67 -11.36 -9.39
C THR A 46 4.17 -11.36 -9.73
N ARG A 47 3.58 -10.20 -10.05
CA ARG A 47 2.15 -10.01 -10.32
C ARG A 47 1.26 -10.55 -9.19
N ALA A 48 1.70 -10.37 -7.95
CA ALA A 48 0.97 -10.82 -6.77
C ALA A 48 -0.15 -9.82 -6.41
N TRP A 49 -1.34 -10.33 -6.05
CA TRP A 49 -2.50 -9.50 -5.75
C TRP A 49 -2.25 -8.57 -4.57
N THR A 50 -2.43 -7.27 -4.79
CA THR A 50 -2.18 -6.25 -3.78
C THR A 50 -3.27 -5.20 -3.85
N ILE A 51 -3.88 -4.89 -2.71
CA ILE A 51 -4.81 -3.77 -2.53
C ILE A 51 -4.11 -2.74 -1.67
N ILE A 52 -4.16 -1.48 -2.05
CA ILE A 52 -3.52 -0.39 -1.33
C ILE A 52 -4.57 0.69 -1.11
N THR A 53 -4.71 1.15 0.13
CA THR A 53 -5.50 2.35 0.45
C THR A 53 -4.56 3.52 0.70
N MET A 54 -4.98 4.71 0.27
CA MET A 54 -4.19 5.94 0.40
C MET A 54 -5.15 7.11 0.63
N ASN A 55 -4.77 8.02 1.52
CA ASN A 55 -5.47 9.29 1.69
C ASN A 55 -5.09 10.34 0.61
N GLY A 56 -3.96 10.14 -0.08
CA GLY A 56 -3.45 11.02 -1.14
C GLY A 56 -3.47 10.40 -2.54
N LYS A 57 -2.74 11.00 -3.48
CA LYS A 57 -2.55 10.46 -4.82
C LYS A 57 -1.28 9.61 -4.87
N PRO A 58 -1.20 8.60 -5.76
CA PRO A 58 0.05 7.87 -5.99
C PRO A 58 1.22 8.78 -6.39
N SER A 59 0.95 9.93 -7.03
CA SER A 59 1.95 10.94 -7.40
C SER A 59 2.59 11.66 -6.21
N ASP A 60 2.03 11.51 -5.01
CA ASP A 60 2.56 12.12 -3.79
C ASP A 60 3.64 11.22 -3.13
N LEU A 61 3.81 9.99 -3.62
CA LEU A 61 4.87 9.06 -3.21
C LEU A 61 6.14 9.28 -4.02
N GLU A 62 7.22 8.61 -3.60
CA GLU A 62 8.48 8.55 -4.36
C GLU A 62 8.24 8.02 -5.78
N ASP A 63 8.88 8.65 -6.78
CA ASP A 63 8.68 8.39 -8.23
C ASP A 63 8.68 6.90 -8.60
N ARG A 64 9.61 6.12 -8.01
CA ARG A 64 9.75 4.68 -8.29
C ARG A 64 8.56 3.86 -7.77
N ILE A 65 7.92 4.29 -6.68
CA ILE A 65 6.72 3.66 -6.15
C ILE A 65 5.51 4.12 -6.96
N ALA A 66 5.37 5.44 -7.17
CA ALA A 66 4.30 6.04 -7.96
C ALA A 66 4.17 5.37 -9.33
N SER A 67 5.29 5.19 -10.04
CA SER A 67 5.33 4.54 -11.36
C SER A 67 4.78 3.12 -11.36
N ARG A 68 5.00 2.32 -10.31
CA ARG A 68 4.49 0.94 -10.21
C ARG A 68 3.01 0.90 -9.90
N LEU A 69 2.51 1.87 -9.13
CA LEU A 69 1.09 1.95 -8.76
C LEU A 69 0.21 2.53 -9.87
N THR A 70 0.77 3.37 -10.74
CA THR A 70 0.03 4.01 -11.84
C THR A 70 0.17 3.29 -13.19
N PHE A 71 0.96 2.21 -13.25
CA PHE A 71 1.13 1.45 -14.49
C PHE A 71 -0.14 0.65 -14.83
N THR A 72 -0.89 1.14 -15.81
CA THR A 72 -2.25 0.69 -16.13
C THR A 72 -2.35 -0.75 -16.64
N GLU A 73 -1.26 -1.39 -17.04
CA GLU A 73 -1.30 -2.82 -17.43
C GLU A 73 -1.40 -3.77 -16.23
N LEU A 74 -1.00 -3.31 -15.04
CA LEU A 74 -0.90 -4.15 -13.84
C LEU A 74 -1.61 -3.58 -12.61
N SER A 75 -2.06 -2.32 -12.67
CA SER A 75 -2.69 -1.63 -11.56
C SER A 75 -3.82 -0.73 -12.04
N GLU A 76 -4.87 -0.65 -11.23
CA GLU A 76 -5.99 0.27 -11.42
C GLU A 76 -6.13 1.14 -10.18
N VAL A 77 -6.26 2.46 -10.38
CA VAL A 77 -6.38 3.44 -9.31
C VAL A 77 -7.81 3.95 -9.26
N TYR A 78 -8.48 3.69 -8.14
CA TYR A 78 -9.85 4.13 -7.89
C TYR A 78 -9.87 5.28 -6.88
N LYS A 79 -10.35 6.44 -7.32
CA LYS A 79 -10.62 7.55 -6.39
C LYS A 79 -11.94 7.29 -5.68
N VAL A 80 -11.88 7.16 -4.35
CA VAL A 80 -13.07 7.01 -3.51
C VAL A 80 -13.43 8.38 -2.92
N GLU A 81 -14.50 8.97 -3.42
CA GLU A 81 -15.09 10.19 -2.85
C GLU A 81 -16.26 9.79 -1.96
N ALA A 82 -16.09 9.91 -0.65
CA ALA A 82 -17.11 9.54 0.32
C ALA A 82 -17.13 10.51 1.52
N PRO A 83 -18.30 10.73 2.16
CA PRO A 83 -18.41 11.54 3.37
C PRO A 83 -17.71 10.87 4.56
N ASP A 84 -17.37 11.64 5.59
CA ASP A 84 -16.85 11.07 6.83
C ASP A 84 -17.95 10.30 7.58
N PHE A 85 -17.94 8.98 7.44
CA PHE A 85 -18.87 8.07 8.09
C PHE A 85 -18.77 8.05 9.61
N ARG A 86 -17.69 8.57 10.21
CA ARG A 86 -17.57 8.68 11.68
C ARG A 86 -18.48 9.77 12.24
N THR A 87 -18.85 10.75 11.42
CA THR A 87 -19.70 11.89 11.80
C THR A 87 -21.18 11.67 11.49
N LEU A 88 -21.51 10.64 10.73
CA LEU A 88 -22.89 10.23 10.48
C LEU A 88 -23.46 9.65 11.77
N ARG A 89 -24.06 10.51 12.61
CA ARG A 89 -24.92 10.05 13.69
C ARG A 89 -26.07 9.26 13.04
N PRO A 90 -26.40 8.06 13.53
CA PRO A 90 -27.67 7.45 13.17
C PRO A 90 -28.77 8.43 13.61
N THR A 91 -29.56 8.88 12.65
CA THR A 91 -30.75 9.67 12.95
C THR A 91 -31.71 8.72 13.66
N SER A 92 -31.91 8.93 14.96
CA SER A 92 -32.98 8.30 15.73
C SER A 92 -34.36 8.67 15.18
#